data_AF-K6XYM8-F1
#
_entry.id   AF-K6XYM8-F1
#
_cell.length_a   1.000
_cell.length_b   1.000
_cell.length_c   1.000
_cell.angle_alpha   90.00
_cell.angle_beta   90.00
_cell.angle_gamma   90.00
#
_symmetry.space_group_name_H-M   'P 1'
#
loop_
_entity.id
_entity.type
_entity.pdbx_description
1 polymer ?
#
loop_
_entity_poly.entity_id
_entity_poly.type
_entity_poly.pdbx_seq_one_letter_code
_entity_poly.pdbx_strand_id
1 'polypeptide(L)' 'MEMTLGNAIFIAFSIVLVIEGIGPMLFPRRWKRYIYQIATQPNEQLRTIGGVMVTIGLVSLVFLLGN' A
#
# COMPACT_ATOMS: atom_id res chain seq x y z
N MET A 1 -27.03 1.24 5.50
CA MET A 1 -26.65 0.13 4.60
C MET A 1 -25.47 -0.55 5.28
N GLU A 2 -25.65 -1.77 5.76
CA GLU A 2 -24.53 -2.52 6.34
C GLU A 2 -23.51 -2.80 5.22
N MET A 3 -22.26 -2.43 5.44
CA MET A 3 -21.20 -2.72 4.49
C MET A 3 -20.81 -4.19 4.68
N THR A 4 -21.13 -5.03 3.69
CA THR A 4 -20.67 -6.42 3.72
C THR A 4 -19.15 -6.46 3.64
N LEU A 5 -18.52 -7.47 4.24
CA LEU A 5 -17.06 -7.64 4.20
C LEU A 5 -16.53 -7.69 2.76
N GLY A 6 -17.27 -8.34 1.86
CA GLY A 6 -16.94 -8.38 0.43
C GLY A 6 -16.90 -6.98 -0.18
N ASN A 7 -17.92 -6.16 0.08
CA ASN A 7 -17.97 -4.78 -0.42
C ASN A 7 -16.84 -3.93 0.17
N ALA A 8 -16.54 -4.09 1.46
CA ALA A 8 -15.45 -3.37 2.13
C ALA A 8 -14.09 -3.66 1.48
N ILE A 9 -13.81 -4.93 1.18
CA ILE A 9 -12.56 -5.35 0.52
C ILE A 9 -12.48 -4.75 -0.89
N PHE A 10 -13.56 -4.83 -1.68
CA PHE A 10 -13.57 -4.24 -3.02
C PHE A 10 -13.37 -2.73 -2.99
N ILE A 11 -14.00 -2.02 -2.06
CA ILE A 11 -13.81 -0.58 -1.88
C ILE A 11 -12.35 -0.26 -1.52
N ALA A 12 -11.78 -0.95 -0.53
CA ALA A 12 -10.38 -0.76 -0.15
C ALA A 12 -9.43 -1.01 -1.34
N PHE A 13 -9.67 -2.08 -2.10
CA PHE A 13 -8.89 -2.40 -3.29
C PHE A 13 -9.03 -1.33 -4.38
N SER A 14 -10.24 -0.83 -4.64
CA SER A 14 -10.47 0.27 -5.59
C SER A 14 -9.72 1.54 -5.19
N ILE A 15 -9.71 1.88 -3.91
CA ILE A 15 -8.96 3.06 -3.41
C ILE A 15 -7.45 2.88 -3.65
N VAL A 16 -6.90 1.71 -3.33
CA VAL A 16 -5.47 1.40 -3.57
C VAL A 16 -5.12 1.54 -5.05
N LEU A 17 -5.95 1.00 -5.94
CA LEU A 17 -5.72 1.12 -7.39
C LEU A 17 -5.74 2.57 -7.88
N VAL A 18 -6.66 3.39 -7.38
CA VAL A 18 -6.72 4.81 -7.73
C VAL A 18 -5.45 5.52 -7.26
N ILE A 19 -5.05 5.32 -6.00
CA ILE A 19 -3.87 5.98 -5.42
C ILE A 19 -2.59 5.55 -6.15
N GLU A 20 -2.37 4.25 -6.34
CA GLU A 20 -1.20 3.71 -7.04
C GLU A 20 -1.17 4.10 -8.53
N GLY A 21 -2.33 4.22 -9.18
CA GLY A 21 -2.45 4.60 -10.59
C GLY A 21 -2.15 6.09 -10.85
N ILE A 22 -2.38 6.97 -9.87
CA ILE A 22 -2.15 8.42 -10.02
C ILE A 22 -0.68 8.74 -10.31
N GLY A 23 0.25 8.09 -9.61
CA GLY A 23 1.70 8.29 -9.78
C GLY A 23 2.18 8.12 -11.23
N PRO A 24 2.00 6.94 -11.86
CA PRO A 24 2.39 6.71 -13.24
C PRO A 24 1.56 7.50 -14.25
N MET A 25 0.27 7.75 -13.99
CA MET A 25 -0.61 8.48 -14.92
C MET A 25 -0.24 9.96 -15.02
N LEU A 26 -0.06 10.65 -13.89
CA LEU A 26 0.20 12.10 -13.87
C LEU A 26 1.69 12.45 -14.00
N PHE A 27 2.59 11.62 -13.44
CA PHE A 27 4.02 11.94 -13.36
C PHE A 27 4.92 10.77 -13.79
N PRO A 28 4.79 10.25 -15.02
CA PRO A 28 5.47 9.02 -15.45
C PRO A 28 7.01 9.07 -15.35
N ARG A 29 7.63 10.23 -15.58
CA ARG A 29 9.09 10.38 -15.47
C ARG A 29 9.58 10.35 -14.03
N ARG A 30 8.89 11.04 -13.12
CA ARG A 30 9.24 11.08 -11.68
C ARG A 30 8.96 9.73 -11.03
N TRP A 31 7.81 9.12 -11.37
CA TRP A 31 7.45 7.78 -10.91
C TRP A 31 8.50 6.74 -11.30
N LYS A 32 8.92 6.69 -12.58
CA LYS A 32 10.00 5.78 -13.00
C LYS A 32 11.30 5.99 -12.23
N ARG A 33 11.71 7.24 -11.99
CA ARG A 33 12.92 7.54 -11.20
C ARG A 33 12.77 7.09 -9.75
N TYR A 34 11.60 7.28 -9.15
CA TYR A 34 11.31 6.83 -7.79
C TYR A 34 11.38 5.30 -7.66
N ILE A 35 10.69 4.58 -8.55
CA ILE A 35 10.76 3.11 -8.59
C ILE A 35 12.19 2.61 -8.81
N TYR A 36 12.95 3.27 -9.68
CA TYR A 36 14.37 2.94 -9.88
C TYR A 36 15.19 3.12 -8.60
N GLN A 37 14.99 4.22 -7.87
CA GLN A 37 15.67 4.46 -6.59
C GLN A 37 15.37 3.36 -5.58
N ILE A 38 14.09 2.96 -5.45
CA ILE A 38 13.69 1.85 -4.58
C ILE A 38 14.35 0.55 -5.03
N ALA A 39 14.33 0.25 -6.33
CA ALA A 39 14.93 -0.97 -6.86
C ALA A 39 16.45 -1.06 -6.66
N THR A 40 17.13 0.09 -6.51
CA THR A 40 18.57 0.15 -6.24
C THR A 40 18.94 0.15 -4.76
N GLN A 41 17.97 0.23 -3.84
CA GLN A 41 18.27 0.20 -2.42
C GLN A 41 18.75 -1.19 -1.97
N PRO A 42 19.59 -1.28 -0.93
CA PRO A 42 20.02 -2.56 -0.38
C PRO A 42 18.84 -3.40 0.11
N ASN A 43 18.89 -4.71 -0.12
CA ASN A 43 17.83 -5.64 0.27
C ASN A 43 17.45 -5.56 1.76
N GLU A 44 18.41 -5.28 2.64
CA GLU A 44 18.15 -5.11 4.07
C GLU A 44 17.22 -3.93 4.35
N GLN A 45 17.41 -2.79 3.67
CA GLN A 45 16.55 -1.62 3.82
C GLN A 45 15.15 -1.89 3.28
N LEU A 46 15.02 -2.53 2.12
CA LEU A 46 13.71 -2.94 1.59
C LEU A 46 12.97 -3.86 2.57
N ARG A 47 13.68 -4.82 3.18
CA ARG A 47 13.10 -5.75 4.16
C ARG A 47 12.65 -5.01 5.43
N THR A 48 13.42 -4.05 5.91
CA THR A 48 13.02 -3.23 7.07
C THR A 48 11.78 -2.39 6.76
N ILE A 49 11.76 -1.70 5.62
CA ILE A 49 10.61 -0.86 5.21
C ILE A 49 9.36 -1.74 5.07
N GLY A 50 9.45 -2.84 4.32
CA GLY A 50 8.34 -3.77 4.15
C GLY A 50 7.89 -4.39 5.48
N GLY A 51 8.83 -4.75 6.35
CA GLY A 51 8.54 -5.28 7.68
C GLY A 51 7.74 -4.29 8.53
N VAL A 52 8.18 -3.03 8.63
CA VAL A 52 7.47 -1.99 9.38
C VAL A 52 6.07 -1.75 8.81
N MET A 53 5.91 -1.70 7.48
CA MET A 53 4.60 -1.54 6.85
C MET A 53 3.64 -2.70 7.20
N VAL A 54 4.11 -3.94 7.10
CA VAL A 54 3.31 -5.13 7.45
C VAL A 54 2.95 -5.11 8.93
N THR A 55 3.89 -4.79 9.82
CA THR A 55 3.63 -4.74 11.27
C THR A 55 2.57 -3.70 11.60
N ILE A 56 2.67 -2.47 11.07
CA ILE A 56 1.69 -1.41 11.33
C ILE A 56 0.31 -1.82 10.78
N GLY A 57 0.26 -2.34 9.56
CA GLY A 57 -1.00 -2.79 8.94
C GLY A 57 -1.66 -3.92 9.73
N LEU A 58 -0.88 -4.93 10.15
CA LEU A 58 -1.38 -6.07 10.91
C LEU A 58 -1.91 -5.66 12.28
N VAL A 59 -1.15 -4.82 13.02
CA VAL A 59 -1.58 -4.31 14.33
C VAL A 59 -2.89 -3.52 14.18
N SER A 60 -2.98 -2.64 13.17
CA SER A 60 -4.19 -1.86 12.92
C SER A 60 -5.38 -2.75 12.57
N LEU A 61 -5.17 -3.78 11.74
CA LEU A 61 -6.21 -4.73 11.36
C LEU A 61 -6.72 -5.54 12.56
N VAL A 62 -5.81 -6.08 13.37
CA VAL A 62 -6.18 -6.84 14.58
C VAL A 62 -6.92 -5.95 15.57
N PHE A 63 -6.49 -4.70 15.75
CA PHE A 63 -7.17 -3.74 16.61
C PHE A 63 -8.59 -3.41 16.13
N LEU A 64 -8.78 -3.17 14.83
CA LEU A 64 -10.09 -2.85 14.25
C LEU A 64 -11.05 -4.05 14.19
N LEU A 65 -10.54 -5.28 14.16
CA LEU A 65 -11.38 -6.49 14.19
C LEU A 65 -11.73 -6.95 15.61
N GLY A 66 -10.90 -6.60 16.59
CA GLY A 66 -11.09 -6.98 17.99
C GLY A 66 -11.92 -5.99 18.83
N ASN A 67 -12.24 -4.82 18.29
CA ASN A 67 -13.07 -3.78 18.91
C ASN A 67 -14.40 -3.65 18.18
#